data_AF-A0A529T496-F1
#
_entry.id   AF-A0A529T496-F1
#
_cell.length_a   1.000
_cell.length_b   1.000
_cell.length_c   1.000
_cell.angle_alpha   90.00
_cell.angle_beta   90.00
_cell.angle_gamma   90.00
#
_symmetry.space_group_name_H-M   'P 1'
#
loop_
_entity.id
_entity.type
_entity.pdbx_description
1 polymer ?
#
loop_
_entity_poly.entity_id
_entity_poly.type
_entity_poly.pdbx_seq_one_letter_code
_entity_poly.pdbx_strand_id
1 'polypeptide(L)'
;MSGGSLRVMAKPLVSYGNKYLPNFGLSVELFPAKNPHRTCDQNSPTCEDAMATVHPFLWFNLDAEAARDFYLSVFKNSRALGAIEFTDKPHAIFDFELEGQRFTALNAGGVPPFNERISLYIETGDQEETDYFWNALTAGGGSEQPCG
;
A
#
# COMPACT_ATOMS: atom_id res chain seq x y z
N MET A 1 14.80 -25.73 29.93
CA MET A 1 13.45 -25.12 29.95
C MET A 1 13.55 -23.70 29.44
N SER A 2 13.12 -23.44 28.20
CA SER A 2 12.36 -22.25 27.81
C SER A 2 11.77 -22.55 26.43
N GLY A 3 10.44 -22.70 26.41
CA GLY A 3 9.66 -23.17 25.27
C GLY A 3 9.59 -22.12 24.17
N GLY A 4 9.48 -22.62 22.94
CA GLY A 4 9.53 -21.85 21.71
C GLY A 4 8.36 -20.89 21.52
N SER A 5 8.60 -19.87 20.69
CA SER A 5 7.55 -18.99 20.18
C SER A 5 6.93 -19.65 18.95
N LEU A 6 5.69 -20.13 19.12
CA LEU A 6 4.81 -20.55 18.05
C LEU A 6 4.29 -19.29 17.33
N ARG A 7 4.73 -19.03 16.10
CA ARG A 7 4.09 -18.05 15.23
C ARG A 7 3.17 -18.75 14.24
N VAL A 8 1.88 -18.49 14.40
CA VAL A 8 0.79 -18.97 13.57
C VAL A 8 1.03 -18.51 12.12
N MET A 9 1.24 -19.50 11.24
CA MET A 9 1.17 -19.32 9.80
C MET A 9 -0.29 -19.16 9.38
N ALA A 10 -0.61 -18.00 8.80
CA ALA A 10 -1.75 -17.89 7.92
C ALA A 10 -1.24 -18.04 6.48
N LYS A 11 -1.60 -19.14 5.82
CA LYS A 11 -1.65 -19.30 4.37
C LYS A 11 -2.97 -20.00 4.03
N PRO A 12 -3.59 -19.79 2.85
CA PRO A 12 -2.95 -19.25 1.65
C PRO A 12 -3.75 -18.07 1.05
N LEU A 13 -3.10 -16.91 0.97
CA LEU A 13 -2.96 -16.33 -0.36
C LEU A 13 -1.71 -17.01 -0.93
N VAL A 14 -1.66 -17.27 -2.24
CA VAL A 14 -0.46 -17.80 -2.91
C VAL A 14 0.62 -16.70 -2.89
N SER A 15 1.04 -16.23 -1.72
CA SER A 15 2.16 -15.31 -1.58
C SER A 15 3.42 -16.07 -1.96
N TYR A 16 4.14 -15.56 -2.97
CA TYR A 16 5.47 -16.01 -3.33
C TYR A 16 6.53 -15.42 -2.37
N GLY A 17 6.24 -15.46 -1.07
CA GLY A 17 7.14 -15.04 0.00
C GLY A 17 7.40 -13.53 0.04
N ASN A 18 7.88 -13.07 1.20
CA ASN A 18 8.51 -11.77 1.33
C ASN A 18 10.00 -11.94 0.99
N LYS A 19 10.54 -11.07 0.13
CA LYS A 19 11.98 -10.97 -0.11
C LYS A 19 12.49 -9.64 0.42
N TYR A 20 13.46 -9.73 1.34
CA TYR A 20 14.23 -8.58 1.78
C TYR A 20 15.50 -8.47 0.95
N LEU A 21 15.75 -7.29 0.38
CA LEU A 21 16.98 -6.98 -0.34
C LEU A 21 17.89 -6.18 0.62
N PRO A 22 18.77 -6.86 1.39
CA PRO A 22 19.44 -6.26 2.54
C PRO A 22 20.37 -5.10 2.19
N ASN A 23 20.94 -5.13 0.99
CA ASN A 23 21.84 -4.08 0.52
C ASN A 23 21.12 -2.78 0.13
N PHE A 24 19.80 -2.84 -0.07
CA PHE A 24 18.98 -1.71 -0.53
C PHE A 24 17.86 -1.34 0.46
N GLY A 25 17.71 -2.09 1.57
CA GLY A 25 16.68 -1.83 2.58
C GLY A 25 15.24 -1.98 2.07
N LEU A 26 15.03 -2.65 0.94
CA LEU A 26 13.74 -2.80 0.28
C LEU A 26 13.11 -4.16 0.61
N SER A 27 11.86 -4.13 1.07
CA SER A 27 10.99 -5.31 1.16
C SER A 27 10.09 -5.39 -0.07
N VAL A 28 9.98 -6.59 -0.65
CA VAL A 28 9.08 -6.88 -1.76
C VAL A 28 8.10 -7.96 -1.34
N GLU A 29 6.80 -7.63 -1.42
CA GLU A 29 5.69 -8.54 -1.17
C GLU A 29 5.08 -8.96 -2.50
N LEU A 30 5.07 -10.27 -2.78
CA LEU A 30 4.56 -10.83 -4.03
C LEU A 30 3.17 -11.43 -3.83
N PHE A 31 2.16 -10.80 -4.43
CA PHE A 31 0.79 -11.30 -4.47
C PHE A 31 0.40 -11.65 -5.92
N PRO A 32 -0.07 -12.88 -6.19
CA PRO A 32 -0.57 -13.24 -7.50
C PRO A 32 -1.90 -12.54 -7.74
N ALA A 33 -2.12 -12.13 -8.99
CA ALA A 33 -3.41 -11.61 -9.40
C ALA A 33 -4.51 -12.63 -9.06
N LYS A 34 -5.62 -12.15 -8.47
CA LYS A 34 -6.75 -13.01 -8.04
C LYS A 34 -7.42 -13.78 -9.19
N ASN A 35 -7.03 -13.57 -10.45
CA ASN A 35 -7.58 -14.30 -11.58
C ASN A 35 -6.51 -14.68 -12.63
N PRO A 36 -5.81 -15.82 -12.47
CA PRO A 36 -4.85 -16.33 -13.44
C PRO A 36 -5.50 -17.09 -14.62
N HIS A 37 -6.84 -17.17 -14.69
CA HIS A 37 -7.57 -17.83 -15.78
C HIS A 37 -8.45 -16.83 -16.56
N ARG A 38 -7.82 -15.89 -17.27
CA ARG A 38 -8.28 -15.67 -18.64
C ARG A 38 -7.65 -16.80 -19.44
N THR A 39 -8.45 -17.76 -19.88
CA THR A 39 -8.02 -18.68 -20.92
C THR A 39 -7.66 -17.81 -22.11
N CYS A 40 -6.36 -17.58 -22.32
CA CYS A 40 -5.85 -16.97 -23.53
C CYS A 40 -6.36 -17.84 -24.69
N ASP A 41 -7.39 -17.39 -25.38
CA ASP A 41 -7.76 -17.94 -26.66
C ASP A 41 -6.59 -17.64 -27.59
N GLN A 42 -5.90 -18.70 -28.02
CA GLN A 42 -4.64 -18.61 -28.76
C GLN A 42 -4.79 -17.95 -30.15
N ASN A 43 -6.00 -17.53 -30.53
CA ASN A 43 -6.32 -16.84 -31.77
C ASN A 43 -6.73 -15.36 -31.63
N SER A 44 -6.65 -14.76 -30.43
CA SER A 44 -6.90 -13.32 -30.25
C SER A 44 -5.60 -12.51 -30.08
N PRO A 45 -5.35 -11.45 -30.87
CA PRO A 45 -4.10 -10.67 -30.83
C PRO A 45 -3.87 -9.84 -29.56
N THR A 46 -4.80 -9.88 -28.60
CA THR A 46 -4.66 -9.22 -27.30
C THR A 46 -4.89 -10.22 -26.16
N CYS A 47 -4.16 -11.33 -26.19
CA CYS A 47 -3.74 -11.93 -24.93
C CYS A 47 -2.62 -11.04 -24.37
N GLU A 48 -2.97 -9.87 -23.85
CA GLU A 48 -2.09 -9.18 -22.92
C GLU A 48 -1.98 -10.09 -21.71
N ASP A 49 -0.94 -10.93 -21.71
CA ASP A 49 -0.44 -11.59 -20.51
C ASP A 49 -0.46 -10.53 -19.41
N ALA A 50 -1.20 -10.80 -18.33
CA ALA A 50 -1.35 -9.84 -17.26
C ALA A 50 0.05 -9.50 -16.71
N MET A 51 0.58 -8.37 -17.14
CA MET A 51 1.94 -7.95 -16.81
C MET A 51 2.06 -7.72 -15.31
N ALA A 52 3.25 -7.99 -14.77
CA ALA A 52 3.52 -7.69 -13.36
C ALA A 52 3.38 -6.19 -13.10
N THR A 53 2.61 -5.82 -12.08
CA THR A 53 2.45 -4.44 -11.62
C THR A 53 3.16 -4.24 -10.29
N VAL A 54 3.72 -3.05 -10.06
CA VAL A 54 4.33 -2.66 -8.78
C VAL A 54 3.56 -1.49 -8.21
N HIS A 55 3.22 -1.57 -6.92
CA HIS A 55 2.60 -0.47 -6.18
C HIS A 55 3.18 -0.38 -4.77
N PRO A 56 3.18 0.81 -4.14
CA PRO A 56 3.62 0.96 -2.76
C PRO A 56 2.74 0.16 -1.78
N PHE A 57 3.39 -0.47 -0.81
CA PHE A 57 2.76 -1.23 0.26
C PHE A 57 3.16 -0.62 1.61
N LEU A 58 2.21 0.06 2.26
CA LEU A 58 2.42 0.90 3.42
C LEU A 58 2.02 0.15 4.71
N TRP A 59 2.92 0.05 5.67
CA TRP A 59 2.68 -0.62 6.95
C TRP A 59 2.33 0.41 8.02
N PHE A 60 1.15 0.26 8.60
CA PHE A 60 0.65 1.07 9.70
C PHE A 60 0.51 0.22 10.96
N ASN A 61 0.41 0.87 12.11
CA ASN A 61 0.23 0.15 13.37
C ASN A 61 -1.18 -0.46 13.40
N LEU A 62 -2.20 0.37 13.58
CA LEU A 62 -3.61 -0.02 13.58
C LEU A 62 -4.52 1.07 12.95
N ASP A 63 -3.92 1.99 12.21
CA ASP A 63 -4.50 3.21 11.68
C ASP A 63 -4.52 3.27 10.13
N ALA A 64 -4.26 2.14 9.45
CA ALA A 64 -4.27 2.06 7.99
C ALA A 64 -5.59 2.51 7.35
N GLU A 65 -6.72 2.22 8.00
CA GLU A 65 -8.04 2.63 7.49
C GLU A 65 -8.21 4.16 7.55
N ALA A 66 -7.90 4.75 8.72
CA ALA A 66 -7.97 6.19 8.91
C ALA A 66 -7.00 6.91 7.96
N ALA A 67 -5.80 6.36 7.75
CA ALA A 67 -4.84 6.89 6.80
C ALA A 67 -5.35 6.83 5.35
N ARG A 68 -5.92 5.69 4.92
CA ARG A 68 -6.59 5.57 3.62
C ARG A 68 -7.66 6.66 3.47
N ASP A 69 -8.58 6.75 4.43
CA ASP A 69 -9.71 7.67 4.35
C ASP A 69 -9.27 9.13 4.33
N PHE A 70 -8.22 9.46 5.10
CA PHE A 70 -7.58 10.76 5.02
C PHE A 70 -7.05 11.05 3.62
N TYR A 71 -6.26 10.14 3.02
CA TYR A 71 -5.74 10.36 1.66
C TYR A 71 -6.86 10.45 0.62
N LEU A 72 -7.90 9.63 0.72
CA LEU A 72 -9.07 9.73 -0.16
C LEU A 72 -9.80 11.07 -0.03
N SER A 73 -9.77 11.70 1.15
CA SER A 73 -10.34 13.04 1.35
C SER A 73 -9.48 14.18 0.79
N VAL A 74 -8.17 13.96 0.61
CA VAL A 74 -7.21 14.97 0.15
C VAL A 74 -7.01 14.92 -1.37
N PHE A 75 -6.94 13.74 -1.97
CA PHE A 75 -6.68 13.60 -3.40
C PHE A 75 -7.97 13.66 -4.21
N LYS A 76 -7.96 14.47 -5.28
CA LYS A 76 -9.16 14.80 -6.07
C LYS A 76 -9.61 13.61 -6.91
N ASN A 77 -8.68 12.87 -7.52
CA ASN A 77 -8.97 11.64 -8.24
C ASN A 77 -8.56 10.44 -7.40
N SER A 78 -9.40 10.09 -6.44
CA SER A 78 -9.11 9.03 -5.49
C SER A 78 -10.30 8.09 -5.30
N ARG A 79 -10.02 6.82 -4.98
CA ARG A 79 -11.06 5.83 -4.70
C ARG A 79 -10.56 4.65 -3.88
N ALA A 80 -11.44 4.12 -3.03
CA ALA A 80 -11.24 2.82 -2.41
C ALA A 80 -11.43 1.70 -3.46
N LEU A 81 -10.58 0.68 -3.39
CA LEU A 81 -10.62 -0.48 -4.31
C LEU A 81 -11.08 -1.76 -3.61
N GLY A 82 -10.74 -1.94 -2.34
CA GLY A 82 -11.19 -3.10 -1.57
C GLY A 82 -10.55 -3.16 -0.18
N ALA A 83 -11.13 -4.01 0.67
CA ALA A 83 -10.61 -4.28 2.01
C ALA A 83 -10.63 -5.79 2.28
N ILE A 84 -9.66 -6.25 3.08
CA ILE A 84 -9.62 -7.61 3.61
C ILE A 84 -9.36 -7.48 5.11
N GLU A 85 -10.33 -7.89 5.92
CA GLU A 85 -10.18 -7.98 7.37
C GLU A 85 -9.84 -9.41 7.78
N PHE A 86 -8.92 -9.55 8.72
CA PHE A 86 -8.56 -10.86 9.27
C PHE A 86 -9.36 -11.09 10.56
N THR A 87 -10.05 -12.22 10.65
CA THR A 87 -10.94 -12.50 11.79
C THR A 87 -10.21 -12.93 13.06
N ASP A 88 -8.95 -13.34 12.94
CA ASP A 88 -8.13 -13.93 14.01
C ASP A 88 -7.15 -12.95 14.65
N LYS A 89 -6.91 -11.79 14.03
CA LYS A 89 -5.98 -10.73 14.48
C LYS A 89 -6.53 -9.36 14.10
N PRO A 90 -6.16 -8.27 14.78
CA PRO A 90 -6.54 -6.92 14.38
C PRO A 90 -5.76 -6.44 13.14
N HIS A 91 -5.54 -7.32 12.16
CA HIS A 91 -4.91 -6.99 10.90
C HIS A 91 -6.00 -6.73 9.86
N ALA A 92 -5.73 -5.78 8.96
CA ALA A 92 -6.60 -5.47 7.85
C ALA A 92 -5.74 -4.91 6.70
N ILE A 93 -6.12 -5.22 5.48
CA ILE A 93 -5.50 -4.71 4.26
C ILE A 93 -6.52 -3.82 3.55
N PHE A 94 -6.07 -2.66 3.09
CA PHE A 94 -6.89 -1.71 2.37
C PHE A 94 -6.20 -1.31 1.05
N ASP A 95 -6.88 -1.56 -0.06
CA ASP A 95 -6.43 -1.14 -1.38
C ASP A 95 -7.17 0.13 -1.79
N PHE A 96 -6.42 1.10 -2.32
CA PHE A 96 -6.95 2.38 -2.79
C PHE A 96 -6.11 2.93 -3.94
N GLU A 97 -6.62 3.97 -4.58
CA GLU A 97 -5.98 4.66 -5.70
C GLU A 97 -5.96 6.16 -5.42
N LEU A 98 -4.83 6.80 -5.67
CA LEU A 98 -4.63 8.25 -5.59
C LEU A 98 -4.03 8.72 -6.93
N GLU A 99 -4.70 9.62 -7.64
CA GLU A 99 -4.25 10.19 -8.92
C GLU A 99 -3.81 9.11 -9.93
N GLY A 100 -4.55 8.00 -9.98
CA GLY A 100 -4.27 6.85 -10.87
C GLY A 100 -3.19 5.88 -10.38
N GLN A 101 -2.49 6.18 -9.28
CA GLN A 101 -1.53 5.27 -8.66
C GLN A 101 -2.22 4.43 -7.59
N ARG A 102 -2.10 3.09 -7.71
CA ARG A 102 -2.58 2.15 -6.69
C ARG A 102 -1.65 2.15 -5.48
N PHE A 103 -2.23 1.98 -4.29
CA PHE A 103 -1.57 1.77 -3.02
C PHE A 103 -2.25 0.64 -2.24
N THR A 104 -1.47 -0.01 -1.37
CA THR A 104 -1.99 -0.94 -0.38
C THR A 104 -1.52 -0.50 1.01
N ALA A 105 -2.42 -0.44 1.98
CA ALA A 105 -2.12 -0.18 3.39
C ALA A 105 -2.45 -1.40 4.25
N LEU A 106 -1.59 -1.72 5.20
CA LEU A 106 -1.73 -2.85 6.13
C LEU A 106 -1.71 -2.36 7.58
N ASN A 107 -2.70 -2.79 8.36
CA ASN A 107 -2.61 -2.83 9.82
C ASN A 107 -1.77 -4.02 10.26
N ALA A 108 -0.53 -3.76 10.66
CA ALA A 108 0.46 -4.79 10.98
C ALA A 108 0.62 -5.08 12.48
N GLY A 109 0.18 -4.16 13.36
CA GLY A 109 0.29 -4.27 14.81
C GLY A 109 1.74 -4.25 15.32
N GLY A 110 2.15 -3.14 15.93
CA GLY A 110 3.47 -2.99 16.57
C GLY A 110 4.60 -2.63 15.60
N VAL A 111 4.30 -1.91 14.52
CA VAL A 111 5.31 -1.34 13.62
C VAL A 111 5.73 0.06 14.08
N PRO A 112 7.00 0.47 13.87
CA PRO A 112 7.41 1.86 14.05
C PRO A 112 6.64 2.80 13.10
N PRO A 113 6.46 4.08 13.47
CA PRO A 113 5.88 5.08 12.57
C PRO A 113 6.76 5.27 11.33
N PHE A 114 6.17 5.83 10.27
CA PHE A 114 6.90 6.21 9.07
C PHE A 114 8.03 7.19 9.38
N ASN A 115 9.06 7.13 8.56
CA ASN A 115 10.18 8.05 8.54
C ASN A 115 10.44 8.49 7.09
N GLU A 116 11.45 9.33 6.89
CA GLU A 116 11.78 9.97 5.62
C GLU A 116 12.27 9.00 4.53
N ARG A 117 12.37 7.69 4.83
CA ARG A 117 12.81 6.67 3.86
C ARG A 117 11.76 6.37 2.80
N ILE A 118 10.51 6.79 3.01
CA ILE A 118 9.47 6.79 1.99
C ILE A 118 8.84 8.18 1.91
N SER A 119 8.79 8.73 0.70
CA SER A 119 8.14 9.99 0.40
C SER A 119 7.24 9.83 -0.82
N LEU A 120 6.14 10.58 -0.82
CA LEU A 120 5.30 10.76 -1.99
C LEU A 120 5.63 12.12 -2.57
N TYR A 121 5.90 12.15 -3.87
CA TYR A 121 6.13 13.39 -4.60
C TYR A 121 4.89 13.71 -5.41
N ILE A 122 4.31 14.88 -5.17
CA ILE A 122 3.09 15.34 -5.83
C ILE A 122 3.51 16.45 -6.79
N GLU A 123 3.37 16.20 -8.09
CA GLU A 123 3.50 17.24 -9.12
C GLU A 123 2.18 18.00 -9.22
N THR A 124 2.24 19.32 -9.08
CA THR A 124 1.08 20.21 -9.12
C THR A 124 1.12 21.10 -10.36
N GLY A 125 -0.06 21.45 -10.89
CA GLY A 125 -0.17 22.26 -12.09
C GLY A 125 0.14 23.75 -11.87
N ASP A 126 -0.12 24.25 -10.67
CA ASP A 126 0.05 25.66 -10.29
C ASP A 126 0.23 25.86 -8.77
N GLN A 127 0.37 27.12 -8.36
CA GLN A 127 0.56 27.50 -6.96
C GLN A 127 -0.70 27.25 -6.11
N GLU A 128 -1.90 27.44 -6.67
CA GLU A 128 -3.15 27.22 -5.92
C GLU A 128 -3.31 25.74 -5.55
N GLU A 129 -2.95 24.84 -6.47
CA GLU A 129 -2.95 23.41 -6.21
C GLU A 129 -1.84 23.00 -5.22
N THR A 130 -0.68 23.63 -5.29
CA THR A 130 0.40 23.45 -4.32
C THR A 130 -0.07 23.83 -2.91
N ASP A 131 -0.68 25.01 -2.77
CA ASP A 131 -1.19 25.51 -1.50
C ASP A 131 -2.33 24.63 -0.97
N TYR A 132 -3.19 24.11 -1.85
CA TYR A 132 -4.23 23.16 -1.48
C TYR A 132 -3.65 21.90 -0.83
N PHE A 133 -2.72 21.21 -1.51
CA PHE A 133 -2.13 19.98 -0.99
C PHE A 133 -1.32 20.25 0.28
N TRP A 134 -0.57 21.35 0.32
CA TRP A 134 0.19 21.75 1.50
C TRP A 134 -0.72 21.88 2.73
N ASN A 135 -1.79 22.68 2.62
CA ASN A 135 -2.71 22.95 3.71
C ASN A 135 -3.48 21.68 4.12
N ALA A 136 -3.93 20.88 3.16
CA ALA A 136 -4.69 19.67 3.43
C ALA A 136 -3.85 18.60 4.16
N LEU A 137 -2.60 18.39 3.73
CA LEU A 137 -1.71 17.37 4.30
C LEU A 137 -1.13 17.78 5.66
N THR A 138 -0.92 19.07 5.90
CA THR A 138 -0.48 19.57 7.22
C THR A 138 -1.62 19.61 8.25
N ALA A 139 -2.86 19.90 7.83
CA ALA A 139 -4.01 19.94 8.73
C ALA A 139 -4.35 18.57 9.37
N GLY A 140 -4.00 17.45 8.72
CA GLY A 140 -4.21 16.09 9.23
C GLY A 140 -3.21 15.62 10.30
N GLY A 141 -2.40 16.53 10.86
CA GLY A 141 -1.33 16.18 11.81
C GLY A 141 0.03 15.96 11.16
N GLY A 142 0.17 16.25 9.86
CA GLY A 142 1.45 16.36 9.19
C GLY A 142 2.27 17.51 9.76
N SER A 143 3.59 17.33 9.85
CA SER A 143 4.51 18.39 10.30
C SER A 143 5.33 18.89 9.12
N GLU A 144 5.51 20.20 9.03
CA GLU A 144 6.47 20.80 8.09
C GLU A 144 7.85 20.24 8.40
N GLN A 145 8.54 19.74 7.38
CA GLN A 145 9.94 19.36 7.45
C GLN A 145 10.70 20.12 6.37
N PRO A 146 11.93 20.61 6.64
CA PRO A 146 12.76 21.19 5.61
C PRO A 146 12.95 20.18 4.46
N CYS A 147 12.78 20.66 3.23
CA CYS A 147 13.04 19.88 2.04
C CYS A 147 14.56 19.74 1.81
N GLY A 148 15.28 19.01 2.68
CA GLY A 148 16.74 18.83 2.58
C GLY A 148 17.56 20.06 2.97
#